data_AF-A0A3L7VJP0-F1
#
_entry.id   AF-A0A3L7VJP0-F1
#
_cell.length_a   1.000
_cell.length_b   1.000
_cell.length_c   1.000
_cell.angle_alpha   90.00
_cell.angle_beta   90.00
_cell.angle_gamma   90.00
#
_symmetry.space_group_name_H-M   'P 1'
#
loop_
_entity.id
_entity.type
_entity.pdbx_description
1 polymer ?
#
loop_
_entity_poly.entity_id
_entity_poly.type
_entity_poly.pdbx_seq_one_letter_code
_entity_poly.pdbx_strand_id
1 'polypeptide(L)'
;MVFLHWKLPVFARWGKPCGAFVAFVLLVPSFIAQENPTARQLGLDAPSNTDVFPEPRLVNTKPPTEFKKVTVVEGESPLPINLAAALQLADARPLVIDAAKAAEMVAAARLEKANVLWLPNIYAGIDYYRHNGLYPSPITGEPVFNTRQAMTLGPGVSAVFATTDAIYEPLAARQLLKAKQFEIQAAKNDATMEVAVAYFNVQQARGNLAGTIDTVAKGKELVRKAEALGKGLTALVEVDRAKTLLAVLEETAVQARNEWRIASAELARLLRLNPMAQMVPVEPPHMAIMLISPTKEVDNLISIGLTSRPELSSSQAVVQATITKLKQEKMRPLIPSIIFQGNSGANGNGPPLIGGAAAAGPNSSLQWGNRFDFNAAAMWELKNFGLGNRALVREREGQRQQALVELFMTQDRVAAEVAQCQSQLSSSSQRVALSDAGLKNALISFAGNLKGMSETTRFGDVLVLVNRPQEVVASLQQLDQAYGNYFKSVQDYNRAQFRLFRAVGYPSEVLANQRTAGDPLPLDSQRPFDLPPVTGVPYANTLSVPVPLPFENR
;
A
#
# COMPACT_ATOMS: atom_id res chain seq x y z
N MET A 1 1.98 -20.85 54.85
CA MET A 1 2.76 -20.57 56.09
C MET A 1 4.21 -20.52 55.69
N VAL A 2 4.97 -19.42 55.75
CA VAL A 2 4.87 -18.15 56.46
C VAL A 2 5.39 -17.03 55.54
N PHE A 3 4.74 -15.87 55.65
CA PHE A 3 5.04 -14.60 54.98
C PHE A 3 6.33 -13.97 55.51
N LEU A 4 7.05 -13.19 54.70
CA LEU A 4 7.72 -12.00 55.23
C LEU A 4 7.66 -10.83 54.22
N HIS A 5 6.86 -9.84 54.61
CA HIS A 5 6.76 -8.48 54.09
C HIS A 5 7.96 -7.65 54.53
N TRP A 6 8.41 -6.70 53.70
CA TRP A 6 9.03 -5.46 54.18
C TRP A 6 8.45 -4.26 53.41
N LYS A 7 7.94 -3.27 54.15
CA LYS A 7 7.30 -2.03 53.69
C LYS A 7 7.69 -0.90 54.66
N LEU A 8 7.80 0.33 54.11
CA LEU A 8 7.76 1.69 54.73
C LEU A 8 9.11 2.36 55.07
N PRO A 9 9.18 3.72 55.19
CA PRO A 9 8.18 4.81 54.94
C PRO A 9 8.72 5.94 53.99
N VAL A 10 7.89 6.66 53.21
CA VAL A 10 7.15 7.92 53.48
C VAL A 10 7.96 9.05 54.15
N PHE A 11 8.23 10.13 53.40
CA PHE A 11 8.36 11.50 53.90
C PHE A 11 7.49 12.46 53.06
N ALA A 12 6.72 13.28 53.78
CA ALA A 12 5.76 14.29 53.33
C ALA A 12 6.46 15.57 52.82
N ARG A 13 6.03 16.20 51.71
CA ARG A 13 5.02 17.28 51.55
C ARG A 13 5.64 18.70 51.65
N TRP A 14 4.93 19.69 51.08
CA TRP A 14 5.22 21.12 50.82
C TRP A 14 5.58 21.37 49.34
N GLY A 15 4.90 22.19 48.53
CA GLY A 15 3.68 22.99 48.63
C GLY A 15 3.41 23.63 47.25
N LYS A 16 2.14 23.88 46.91
CA LYS A 16 1.68 24.75 45.80
C LYS A 16 0.95 25.96 46.43
N PRO A 17 0.51 27.02 45.72
CA PRO A 17 0.92 27.62 44.42
C PRO A 17 1.04 29.17 44.45
N CYS A 18 1.68 29.78 43.45
CA CYS A 18 1.48 31.18 42.96
C CYS A 18 1.92 31.16 41.48
N GLY A 19 1.25 31.71 40.46
CA GLY A 19 0.30 32.82 40.42
C GLY A 19 0.91 34.03 39.72
N ALA A 20 1.16 33.97 38.40
CA ALA A 20 1.39 35.12 37.51
C ALA A 20 1.25 34.65 36.05
N PHE A 21 0.09 34.78 35.41
CA PHE A 21 -0.32 35.91 34.58
C PHE A 21 0.74 36.36 33.55
N VAL A 22 0.72 35.73 32.36
CA VAL A 22 1.01 36.42 31.10
C VAL A 22 -0.07 35.98 30.12
N ALA A 23 -1.11 36.82 30.02
CA ALA A 23 -2.11 36.74 28.97
C ALA A 23 -1.48 37.29 27.68
N PHE A 24 -1.04 36.41 26.78
CA PHE A 24 -0.80 36.79 25.40
C PHE A 24 -2.08 36.50 24.62
N VAL A 25 -2.83 37.57 24.34
CA VAL A 25 -3.99 37.58 23.46
C VAL A 25 -3.49 37.23 22.06
N LEU A 26 -3.58 35.95 21.70
CA LEU A 26 -3.61 35.54 20.30
C LEU A 26 -5.01 35.87 19.78
N LEU A 27 -5.11 37.03 19.15
CA LEU A 27 -6.13 37.34 18.15
C LEU A 27 -5.95 36.32 17.00
N VAL A 28 -6.52 35.13 17.17
CA VAL A 28 -6.82 34.24 16.06
C VAL A 28 -7.92 34.96 15.28
N PRO A 29 -7.71 35.35 14.01
CA PRO A 29 -8.84 35.72 13.19
C PRO A 29 -9.66 34.44 13.03
N SER A 30 -10.79 34.38 13.72
CA SER A 30 -11.87 33.48 13.40
C SER A 30 -12.23 33.74 11.93
N PHE A 31 -11.63 32.98 11.03
CA PHE A 31 -12.19 32.82 9.69
C PHE A 31 -13.55 32.19 9.92
N ILE A 32 -14.58 33.03 9.95
CA ILE A 32 -15.95 32.62 9.71
C ILE A 32 -15.88 31.89 8.37
N ALA A 33 -15.96 30.56 8.41
CA ALA A 33 -16.24 29.78 7.23
C ALA A 33 -17.57 30.32 6.70
N GLN A 34 -17.48 31.14 5.65
CA GLN A 34 -18.65 31.61 4.93
C GLN A 34 -19.34 30.35 4.41
N GLU A 35 -20.43 29.94 5.07
CA GLU A 35 -21.21 28.78 4.66
C GLU A 35 -21.62 29.00 3.20
N ASN A 36 -21.13 28.13 2.32
CA ASN A 36 -21.49 28.19 0.91
C ASN A 36 -22.86 27.52 0.75
N PRO A 37 -23.95 28.27 0.50
CA PRO A 37 -25.31 27.70 0.42
C PRO A 37 -25.43 26.59 -0.63
N THR A 38 -24.54 26.59 -1.62
CA THR A 38 -24.43 25.58 -2.67
C THR A 38 -23.90 24.24 -2.14
N ALA A 39 -22.95 24.25 -1.20
CA ALA A 39 -22.40 23.04 -0.59
C ALA A 39 -23.46 22.32 0.27
N ARG A 40 -24.33 23.08 0.95
CA ARG A 40 -25.47 22.57 1.72
C ARG A 40 -26.50 21.86 0.86
N GLN A 41 -26.84 22.43 -0.30
CA GLN A 41 -27.77 21.81 -1.25
C GLN A 41 -27.23 20.52 -1.86
N LEU A 42 -25.91 20.42 -2.01
CA LEU A 42 -25.27 19.22 -2.53
C LEU A 42 -25.13 18.12 -1.48
N GLY A 43 -25.27 18.45 -0.19
CA GLY A 43 -25.06 17.54 0.94
C GLY A 43 -23.59 17.37 1.33
N LEU A 44 -22.74 18.34 0.97
CA LEU A 44 -21.29 18.35 1.26
C LEU A 44 -20.96 18.93 2.65
N ASP A 45 -21.96 19.49 3.34
CA ASP A 45 -21.83 20.06 4.69
C ASP A 45 -22.15 19.00 5.77
N ALA A 46 -21.43 19.04 6.89
CA ALA A 46 -21.57 18.06 7.99
C ALA A 46 -22.48 18.56 9.14
N PRO A 47 -23.30 17.70 9.78
CA PRO A 47 -23.82 17.95 11.12
C PRO A 47 -22.75 17.73 12.21
N SER A 48 -23.07 18.12 13.44
CA SER A 48 -22.21 18.32 14.63
C SER A 48 -20.96 17.44 14.83
N ASN A 49 -19.95 18.09 15.40
CA ASN A 49 -18.53 17.78 15.59
C ASN A 49 -18.13 16.54 16.44
N THR A 50 -18.87 15.43 16.47
CA THR A 50 -18.55 14.29 17.38
C THR A 50 -17.86 13.09 16.75
N ASP A 51 -18.17 12.70 15.52
CA ASP A 51 -17.51 11.55 14.86
C ASP A 51 -16.50 11.98 13.79
N VAL A 52 -15.31 11.39 13.82
CA VAL A 52 -14.26 11.64 12.82
C VAL A 52 -14.56 10.95 11.48
N PHE A 53 -15.25 9.82 11.57
CA PHE A 53 -15.64 8.99 10.44
C PHE A 53 -17.17 8.84 10.45
N PRO A 54 -17.90 9.75 9.78
CA PRO A 54 -19.33 9.54 9.58
C PRO A 54 -19.56 8.29 8.71
N GLU A 55 -20.74 7.66 8.86
CA GLU A 55 -21.15 6.61 7.92
C GLU A 55 -21.04 7.11 6.46
N PRO A 56 -20.58 6.28 5.51
CA PRO A 56 -20.48 6.65 4.10
C PRO A 56 -21.80 7.18 3.57
N ARG A 57 -21.80 8.41 3.06
CA ARG A 57 -22.98 9.05 2.49
C ARG A 57 -22.78 9.30 1.01
N LEU A 58 -23.84 9.00 0.25
CA LEU A 58 -23.96 9.45 -1.13
C LEU A 58 -24.36 10.91 -1.12
N VAL A 59 -23.58 11.71 -1.82
CA VAL A 59 -23.73 13.15 -1.94
C VAL A 59 -23.97 13.46 -3.42
N ASN A 60 -24.69 14.55 -3.73
CA ASN A 60 -25.01 14.93 -5.11
C ASN A 60 -25.73 13.82 -5.91
N THR A 61 -26.87 13.33 -5.38
CA THR A 61 -27.60 12.20 -5.95
C THR A 61 -28.47 12.53 -7.17
N LYS A 62 -28.66 13.82 -7.49
CA LYS A 62 -29.42 14.28 -8.65
C LYS A 62 -28.49 14.98 -9.63
N PRO A 63 -28.46 14.56 -10.91
CA PRO A 63 -27.64 15.24 -11.90
C PRO A 63 -28.22 16.62 -12.22
N PRO A 64 -27.38 17.60 -12.61
CA PRO A 64 -27.84 18.92 -13.04
C PRO A 64 -28.61 18.89 -14.37
N THR A 65 -28.45 17.82 -15.17
CA THR A 65 -29.23 17.56 -16.39
C THR A 65 -29.31 16.05 -16.63
N GLU A 66 -30.32 15.61 -17.39
CA GLU A 66 -30.36 14.23 -17.87
C GLU A 66 -29.30 14.02 -18.96
N PHE A 67 -28.44 13.02 -18.76
CA PHE A 67 -27.43 12.63 -19.73
C PHE A 67 -27.89 11.39 -20.49
N LYS A 68 -27.73 11.40 -21.81
CA LYS A 68 -27.93 10.19 -22.62
C LYS A 68 -26.95 9.12 -22.16
N LYS A 69 -27.44 7.90 -21.91
CA LYS A 69 -26.56 6.77 -21.56
C LYS A 69 -25.53 6.56 -22.69
N VAL A 70 -24.26 6.56 -22.32
CA VAL A 70 -23.16 6.25 -23.24
C VAL A 70 -23.33 4.78 -23.67
N THR A 71 -23.59 4.57 -24.96
CA THR A 71 -23.68 3.23 -25.54
C THR A 71 -22.29 2.73 -25.92
N VAL A 72 -22.03 1.48 -25.58
CA VAL A 72 -20.84 0.72 -25.98
C VAL A 72 -20.95 0.44 -27.48
N VAL A 73 -19.84 0.60 -28.22
CA VAL A 73 -19.81 0.41 -29.68
C VAL A 73 -19.62 -1.07 -30.01
N GLU A 74 -20.14 -1.50 -31.16
CA GLU A 74 -19.93 -2.86 -31.69
C GLU A 74 -18.42 -3.19 -31.77
N GLY A 75 -17.99 -4.30 -31.17
CA GLY A 75 -16.59 -4.70 -31.04
C GLY A 75 -15.91 -4.35 -29.71
N GLU A 76 -16.52 -3.52 -28.85
CA GLU A 76 -16.08 -3.34 -27.46
C GLU A 76 -16.64 -4.48 -26.59
N SER A 77 -15.85 -4.97 -25.62
CA SER A 77 -16.31 -5.98 -24.65
C SER A 77 -16.71 -5.30 -23.33
N PRO A 78 -17.99 -4.94 -23.13
CA PRO A 78 -18.40 -4.21 -21.93
C PRO A 78 -18.30 -5.08 -20.68
N LEU A 79 -17.69 -4.53 -19.64
CA LEU A 79 -17.61 -5.16 -18.33
C LEU A 79 -18.25 -4.23 -17.28
N PRO A 80 -19.49 -4.52 -16.86
CA PRO A 80 -20.12 -3.75 -15.79
C PRO A 80 -19.43 -4.06 -14.46
N ILE A 81 -19.07 -3.02 -13.72
CA ILE A 81 -18.39 -3.13 -12.42
C ILE A 81 -18.91 -2.04 -11.50
N ASN A 82 -19.11 -2.34 -10.22
CA ASN A 82 -19.44 -1.34 -9.21
C ASN A 82 -18.21 -1.06 -8.33
N LEU A 83 -18.24 0.03 -7.55
CA LEU A 83 -17.09 0.42 -6.73
C LEU A 83 -16.75 -0.67 -5.70
N ALA A 84 -17.76 -1.26 -5.06
CA ALA A 84 -17.57 -2.30 -4.05
C ALA A 84 -16.84 -3.54 -4.62
N ALA A 85 -17.24 -4.01 -5.79
CA ALA A 85 -16.60 -5.12 -6.48
C ALA A 85 -15.17 -4.75 -6.89
N ALA A 86 -14.93 -3.53 -7.39
CA ALA A 86 -13.57 -3.08 -7.69
C ALA A 86 -12.67 -3.11 -6.43
N LEU A 87 -13.13 -2.60 -5.29
CA LEU A 87 -12.39 -2.64 -4.03
C LEU A 87 -12.18 -4.06 -3.50
N GLN A 88 -13.18 -4.94 -3.65
CA GLN A 88 -13.03 -6.35 -3.29
C GLN A 88 -11.98 -7.06 -4.14
N LEU A 89 -11.97 -6.78 -5.45
CA LEU A 89 -10.94 -7.28 -6.36
C LEU A 89 -9.55 -6.69 -6.06
N ALA A 90 -9.47 -5.49 -5.48
CA ALA A 90 -8.23 -4.86 -5.03
C ALA A 90 -7.58 -5.56 -3.83
N ASP A 91 -8.32 -6.28 -2.99
CA ASP A 91 -7.71 -7.10 -1.92
C ASP A 91 -7.29 -8.49 -2.43
N ALA A 92 -8.02 -9.02 -3.42
CA ALA A 92 -7.88 -10.42 -3.85
C ALA A 92 -6.84 -10.66 -4.95
N ARG A 93 -6.50 -9.65 -5.77
CA ARG A 93 -5.78 -9.85 -7.05
C ARG A 93 -4.44 -9.12 -7.20
N PRO A 94 -4.17 -7.96 -6.57
CA PRO A 94 -2.96 -7.20 -6.85
C PRO A 94 -1.66 -7.93 -6.50
N LEU A 95 -0.71 -7.90 -7.45
CA LEU A 95 0.61 -8.52 -7.30
C LEU A 95 1.45 -7.89 -6.17
N VAL A 96 1.17 -6.65 -5.80
CA VAL A 96 1.86 -5.96 -4.71
C VAL A 96 1.57 -6.64 -3.36
N ILE A 97 0.33 -7.12 -3.16
CA ILE A 97 -0.06 -7.88 -1.97
C ILE A 97 0.62 -9.26 -1.97
N ASP A 98 0.67 -9.94 -3.12
CA ASP A 98 1.36 -11.22 -3.26
C ASP A 98 2.87 -11.10 -2.99
N ALA A 99 3.50 -10.02 -3.44
CA ALA A 99 4.90 -9.74 -3.15
C ALA A 99 5.13 -9.51 -1.64
N ALA A 100 4.23 -8.78 -0.97
CA ALA A 100 4.30 -8.57 0.48
C ALA A 100 4.10 -9.89 1.26
N LYS A 101 3.16 -10.74 0.84
CA LYS A 101 2.99 -12.10 1.40
C LYS A 101 4.22 -12.97 1.21
N ALA A 102 4.84 -12.94 0.03
CA ALA A 102 6.09 -13.66 -0.21
C ALA A 102 7.22 -13.16 0.70
N ALA A 103 7.31 -11.85 0.95
CA ALA A 103 8.27 -11.28 1.90
C ALA A 103 8.01 -11.73 3.35
N GLU A 104 6.73 -11.87 3.76
CA GLU A 104 6.36 -12.47 5.03
C GLU A 104 6.80 -13.94 5.11
N MET A 105 6.57 -14.75 4.06
CA MET A 105 7.03 -16.16 4.03
C MET A 105 8.55 -16.26 4.23
N VAL A 106 9.32 -15.38 3.59
CA VAL A 106 10.79 -15.30 3.79
C VAL A 106 11.13 -14.94 5.24
N ALA A 107 10.41 -13.99 5.85
CA ALA A 107 10.63 -13.62 7.24
C ALA A 107 10.24 -14.74 8.22
N ALA A 108 9.17 -15.49 7.93
CA ALA A 108 8.74 -16.64 8.71
C ALA A 108 9.78 -17.76 8.66
N ALA A 109 10.29 -18.10 7.47
CA ALA A 109 11.37 -19.09 7.32
C ALA A 109 12.67 -18.64 8.04
N ARG A 110 12.98 -17.34 8.06
CA ARG A 110 14.10 -16.80 8.85
C ARG A 110 13.88 -16.95 10.35
N LEU A 111 12.66 -16.76 10.83
CA LEU A 111 12.30 -17.03 12.22
C LEU A 111 12.40 -18.52 12.56
N GLU A 112 11.90 -19.39 11.70
CA GLU A 112 12.02 -20.84 11.86
C GLU A 112 13.49 -21.26 11.95
N LYS A 113 14.33 -20.80 11.01
CA LYS A 113 15.79 -20.99 11.06
C LYS A 113 16.40 -20.48 12.36
N ALA A 114 15.96 -19.32 12.86
CA ALA A 114 16.45 -18.77 14.12
C ALA A 114 16.03 -19.63 15.32
N ASN A 115 14.79 -20.14 15.33
CA ASN A 115 14.24 -20.97 16.41
C ASN A 115 14.97 -22.32 16.56
N VAL A 116 15.66 -22.79 15.51
CA VAL A 116 16.40 -24.06 15.52
C VAL A 116 17.91 -23.88 15.66
N LEU A 117 18.42 -22.67 15.92
CA LEU A 117 19.86 -22.44 16.14
C LEU A 117 20.43 -23.18 17.36
N TRP A 118 19.57 -23.62 18.28
CA TRP A 118 19.95 -24.44 19.43
C TRP A 118 20.02 -25.95 19.11
N LEU A 119 19.61 -26.37 17.90
CA LEU A 119 19.74 -27.75 17.46
C LEU A 119 21.12 -27.99 16.84
N PRO A 120 21.71 -29.17 17.08
CA PRO A 120 22.97 -29.51 16.45
C PRO A 120 22.79 -29.88 14.96
N ASN A 121 23.84 -29.73 14.16
CA ASN A 121 23.85 -30.29 12.81
C ASN A 121 24.21 -31.78 12.90
N ILE A 122 23.44 -32.62 12.22
CA ILE A 122 23.71 -34.04 12.06
C ILE A 122 24.21 -34.27 10.64
N TYR A 123 25.27 -35.03 10.50
CA TYR A 123 25.84 -35.44 9.22
C TYR A 123 26.27 -36.89 9.30
N ALA A 124 26.52 -37.52 8.17
CA ALA A 124 27.15 -38.84 8.11
C ALA A 124 28.19 -38.80 7.00
N GLY A 125 29.33 -39.45 7.22
CA GLY A 125 30.44 -39.35 6.28
C GLY A 125 31.47 -40.44 6.46
N ILE A 126 32.46 -40.38 5.56
CA ILE A 126 33.64 -41.22 5.57
C ILE A 126 34.85 -40.31 5.65
N ASP A 127 35.74 -40.59 6.59
CA ASP A 127 37.02 -39.92 6.75
C ASP A 127 38.14 -40.94 6.55
N TYR A 128 39.07 -40.66 5.64
CA TYR A 128 40.24 -41.50 5.42
C TYR A 128 41.50 -40.67 5.58
N TYR A 129 42.34 -41.08 6.52
CA TYR A 129 43.60 -40.47 6.86
C TYR A 129 44.74 -41.43 6.52
N ARG A 130 45.79 -40.91 5.89
CA ARG A 130 47.05 -41.62 5.68
C ARG A 130 48.20 -40.68 5.99
N HIS A 131 49.11 -41.14 6.82
CA HIS A 131 50.35 -40.45 7.15
C HIS A 131 51.54 -41.35 6.90
N ASN A 132 52.54 -40.78 6.24
CA ASN A 132 53.82 -41.41 5.96
C ASN A 132 54.92 -40.44 6.37
N GLY A 133 55.86 -40.92 7.19
CA GLY A 133 57.08 -40.20 7.51
C GLY A 133 57.24 -39.94 8.99
N LEU A 134 58.05 -38.94 9.31
CA LEU A 134 58.41 -38.62 10.68
C LEU A 134 57.17 -38.21 11.49
N TYR A 135 56.99 -38.83 12.66
CA TYR A 135 55.95 -38.49 13.62
C TYR A 135 56.53 -38.56 15.04
N PRO A 136 56.30 -37.56 15.90
CA PRO A 136 56.71 -37.65 17.29
C PRO A 136 55.92 -38.74 18.03
N SER A 137 56.60 -39.66 18.71
CA SER A 137 55.95 -40.71 19.49
C SER A 137 55.06 -40.11 20.59
N PRO A 138 53.79 -40.52 20.72
CA PRO A 138 52.91 -40.03 21.79
C PRO A 138 53.31 -40.52 23.19
N ILE A 139 54.25 -41.48 23.29
CA ILE A 139 54.72 -42.06 24.56
C ILE A 139 56.08 -41.45 24.95
N THR A 140 57.03 -41.38 24.02
CA THR A 140 58.42 -41.00 24.30
C THR A 140 58.80 -39.61 23.80
N GLY A 141 57.99 -38.99 22.93
CA GLY A 141 58.31 -37.69 22.30
C GLY A 141 59.41 -37.75 21.24
N GLU A 142 60.14 -38.87 21.14
CA GLU A 142 61.19 -39.07 20.15
C GLU A 142 60.63 -39.15 18.72
N PRO A 143 61.40 -38.70 17.71
CA PRO A 143 61.02 -38.82 16.31
C PRO A 143 60.98 -40.29 15.90
N VAL A 144 59.81 -40.76 15.46
CA VAL A 144 59.63 -42.11 14.93
C VAL A 144 59.13 -42.02 13.49
N PHE A 145 59.76 -42.76 12.59
CA PHE A 145 59.20 -42.94 11.25
C PHE A 145 58.08 -43.98 11.32
N ASN A 146 56.86 -43.56 10.99
CA ASN A 146 55.76 -44.49 10.89
C ASN A 146 54.94 -44.28 9.62
N THR A 147 54.28 -45.35 9.22
CA THR A 147 53.14 -45.28 8.34
C THR A 147 51.92 -45.65 9.14
N ARG A 148 50.91 -44.77 9.11
CA ARG A 148 49.62 -45.02 9.74
C ARG A 148 48.50 -44.62 8.80
N GLN A 149 47.47 -45.43 8.79
CA GLN A 149 46.22 -45.16 8.10
C GLN A 149 45.08 -45.32 9.08
N ALA A 150 44.08 -44.44 8.96
CA ALA A 150 42.85 -44.51 9.72
C ALA A 150 41.68 -44.27 8.79
N MET A 151 40.60 -45.00 8.98
CA MET A 151 39.34 -44.78 8.28
C MET A 151 38.23 -44.72 9.31
N THR A 152 37.32 -43.77 9.19
CA THR A 152 36.14 -43.66 10.03
C THR A 152 34.91 -43.54 9.14
N LEU A 153 33.89 -44.35 9.39
CA LEU A 153 32.59 -44.32 8.73
C LEU A 153 31.52 -44.24 9.80
N GLY A 154 30.66 -43.23 9.73
CA GLY A 154 29.55 -43.13 10.65
C GLY A 154 28.88 -41.77 10.69
N PRO A 155 27.93 -41.59 11.62
CA PRO A 155 27.34 -40.29 11.90
C PRO A 155 28.30 -39.37 12.65
N GLY A 156 28.17 -38.08 12.37
CA GLY A 156 28.72 -36.99 13.14
C GLY A 156 27.61 -36.06 13.61
N VAL A 157 27.83 -35.46 14.77
CA VAL A 157 27.04 -34.33 15.23
C VAL A 157 28.03 -33.21 15.49
N SER A 158 27.70 -32.01 15.01
CA SER A 158 28.48 -30.81 15.30
C SER A 158 27.53 -29.66 15.58
N ALA A 159 27.77 -29.03 16.71
CA ALA A 159 26.99 -27.93 17.21
C ALA A 159 27.96 -26.88 17.75
N VAL A 160 28.00 -25.73 17.08
CA VAL A 160 28.59 -24.53 17.65
C VAL A 160 27.41 -23.67 18.07
N PHE A 161 26.96 -23.87 19.30
CA PHE A 161 25.90 -23.07 19.90
C PHE A 161 26.49 -21.71 20.26
N ALA A 162 26.37 -20.75 19.35
CA ALA A 162 26.50 -19.35 19.71
C ALA A 162 25.30 -19.00 20.60
N THR A 163 25.43 -19.24 21.92
CA THR A 163 24.33 -19.13 22.90
C THR A 163 23.64 -17.77 22.83
N THR A 164 24.39 -16.70 22.55
CA THR A 164 23.82 -15.37 22.31
C THR A 164 22.92 -15.33 21.09
N ASP A 165 23.31 -15.97 19.99
CA ASP A 165 22.56 -15.95 18.75
C ASP A 165 21.30 -16.82 18.90
N ALA A 166 21.41 -17.99 19.54
CA ALA A 166 20.26 -18.83 19.85
C ALA A 166 19.21 -18.12 20.74
N ILE A 167 19.62 -17.21 21.64
CA ILE A 167 18.70 -16.45 22.49
C ILE A 167 18.11 -15.24 21.77
N TYR A 168 18.93 -14.44 21.09
CA TYR A 168 18.53 -13.13 20.59
C TYR A 168 18.09 -13.13 19.11
N GLU A 169 18.58 -14.05 18.29
CA GLU A 169 18.18 -14.14 16.87
C GLU A 169 16.67 -14.40 16.72
N PRO A 170 16.05 -15.34 17.46
CA PRO A 170 14.60 -15.55 17.39
C PRO A 170 13.79 -14.32 17.82
N LEU A 171 14.29 -13.58 18.81
CA LEU A 171 13.63 -12.38 19.31
C LEU A 171 13.64 -11.27 18.25
N ALA A 172 14.78 -11.07 17.59
CA ALA A 172 14.90 -10.10 16.51
C ALA A 172 14.09 -10.55 15.27
N ALA A 173 14.16 -11.83 14.90
CA ALA A 173 13.42 -12.39 13.78
C ALA A 173 11.89 -12.29 13.96
N ARG A 174 11.38 -12.45 15.20
CA ARG A 174 9.96 -12.21 15.52
C ARG A 174 9.53 -10.78 15.23
N GLN A 175 10.34 -9.80 15.59
CA GLN A 175 10.05 -8.39 15.30
C GLN A 175 10.10 -8.10 13.78
N LEU A 176 11.04 -8.70 13.06
CA LEU A 176 11.11 -8.57 11.60
C LEU A 176 9.92 -9.24 10.89
N LEU A 177 9.45 -10.40 11.37
CA LEU A 177 8.22 -11.02 10.87
C LEU A 177 7.01 -10.11 11.12
N LYS A 178 6.89 -9.55 12.33
CA LYS A 178 5.83 -8.58 12.66
C LYS A 178 5.88 -7.34 11.75
N ALA A 179 7.06 -6.86 11.41
CA ALA A 179 7.23 -5.77 10.45
C ALA A 179 6.65 -6.15 9.07
N LYS A 180 6.95 -7.35 8.57
CA LYS A 180 6.41 -7.84 7.28
C LYS A 180 4.90 -8.04 7.28
N GLN A 181 4.33 -8.44 8.41
CA GLN A 181 2.87 -8.51 8.57
C GLN A 181 2.19 -7.14 8.43
N PHE A 182 2.77 -6.10 9.03
CA PHE A 182 2.26 -4.74 8.85
C PHE A 182 2.46 -4.21 7.42
N GLU A 183 3.56 -4.55 6.76
CA GLU A 183 3.78 -4.21 5.34
C GLU A 183 2.71 -4.81 4.42
N ILE A 184 2.17 -6.00 4.72
CA ILE A 184 1.02 -6.55 3.98
C ILE A 184 -0.20 -5.64 4.12
N GLN A 185 -0.49 -5.17 5.33
CA GLN A 185 -1.62 -4.26 5.53
C GLN A 185 -1.40 -2.92 4.81
N ALA A 186 -0.18 -2.40 4.81
CA ALA A 186 0.18 -1.21 4.02
C ALA A 186 -0.05 -1.44 2.51
N ALA A 187 0.41 -2.57 1.98
CA ALA A 187 0.21 -2.92 0.58
C ALA A 187 -1.27 -3.06 0.20
N LYS A 188 -2.11 -3.63 1.08
CA LYS A 188 -3.57 -3.70 0.91
C LYS A 188 -4.21 -2.31 0.86
N ASN A 189 -3.84 -1.44 1.80
CA ASN A 189 -4.34 -0.07 1.88
C ASN A 189 -3.98 0.73 0.61
N ASP A 190 -2.75 0.56 0.11
CA ASP A 190 -2.26 1.22 -1.09
C ASP A 190 -2.97 0.72 -2.35
N ALA A 191 -3.09 -0.59 -2.50
CA ALA A 191 -3.80 -1.21 -3.63
C ALA A 191 -5.28 -0.79 -3.67
N THR A 192 -5.94 -0.75 -2.51
CA THR A 192 -7.34 -0.31 -2.39
C THR A 192 -7.50 1.16 -2.81
N MET A 193 -6.58 2.03 -2.38
CA MET A 193 -6.58 3.44 -2.77
C MET A 193 -6.33 3.62 -4.27
N GLU A 194 -5.36 2.87 -4.83
CA GLU A 194 -4.98 2.95 -6.25
C GLU A 194 -6.16 2.53 -7.14
N VAL A 195 -6.84 1.44 -6.78
CA VAL A 195 -8.05 0.98 -7.49
C VAL A 195 -9.19 1.99 -7.36
N ALA A 196 -9.44 2.56 -6.17
CA ALA A 196 -10.46 3.59 -6.00
C ALA A 196 -10.18 4.81 -6.90
N VAL A 197 -8.92 5.26 -6.95
CA VAL A 197 -8.51 6.38 -7.82
C VAL A 197 -8.72 6.05 -9.29
N ALA A 198 -8.31 4.86 -9.74
CA ALA A 198 -8.50 4.41 -11.12
C ALA A 198 -9.98 4.27 -11.49
N TYR A 199 -10.81 3.79 -10.56
CA TYR A 199 -12.26 3.71 -10.74
C TYR A 199 -12.89 5.08 -11.04
N PHE A 200 -12.52 6.10 -10.26
CA PHE A 200 -13.02 7.46 -10.50
C PHE A 200 -12.40 8.14 -11.72
N ASN A 201 -11.23 7.68 -12.19
CA ASN A 201 -10.70 8.11 -13.49
C ASN A 201 -11.57 7.57 -14.65
N VAL A 202 -12.02 6.31 -14.57
CA VAL A 202 -12.99 5.74 -15.53
C VAL A 202 -14.30 6.52 -15.49
N GLN A 203 -14.81 6.83 -14.29
CA GLN A 203 -16.04 7.62 -14.14
C GLN A 203 -15.92 9.02 -14.72
N GLN A 204 -14.76 9.69 -14.53
CA GLN A 204 -14.52 11.01 -15.10
C GLN A 204 -14.53 10.96 -16.63
N ALA A 205 -13.80 10.01 -17.23
CA ALA A 205 -13.73 9.87 -18.68
C ALA A 205 -15.12 9.55 -19.27
N ARG A 206 -15.91 8.69 -18.61
CA ARG A 206 -17.29 8.40 -19.01
C ARG A 206 -18.20 9.62 -18.89
N GLY A 207 -18.05 10.40 -17.82
CA GLY A 207 -18.77 11.66 -17.62
C GLY A 207 -18.47 12.67 -18.73
N ASN A 208 -17.19 12.90 -19.01
CA ASN A 208 -16.75 13.78 -20.10
C ASN A 208 -17.36 13.37 -21.44
N LEU A 209 -17.29 12.08 -21.80
CA LEU A 209 -17.89 11.57 -23.02
C LEU A 209 -19.43 11.78 -23.06
N ALA A 210 -20.12 11.59 -21.93
CA ALA A 210 -21.56 11.86 -21.86
C ALA A 210 -21.89 13.35 -22.10
N GLY A 211 -21.07 14.25 -21.55
CA GLY A 211 -21.17 15.69 -21.81
C GLY A 211 -20.91 16.04 -23.28
N THR A 212 -19.84 15.51 -23.87
CA THR A 212 -19.50 15.82 -25.26
C THR A 212 -20.51 15.26 -26.27
N ILE A 213 -21.11 14.10 -26.00
CA ILE A 213 -22.21 13.58 -26.84
C ILE A 213 -23.41 14.54 -26.83
N ASP A 214 -23.72 15.12 -25.67
CA ASP A 214 -24.79 16.12 -25.56
C ASP A 214 -24.45 17.43 -26.28
N THR A 215 -23.21 17.93 -26.14
CA THR A 215 -22.77 19.15 -26.84
C THR A 215 -22.71 18.96 -28.36
N VAL A 216 -22.31 17.78 -28.86
CA VAL A 216 -22.41 17.44 -30.30
C VAL A 216 -23.86 17.48 -30.78
N ALA A 217 -24.80 16.89 -30.03
CA ALA A 217 -26.22 16.91 -30.40
C ALA A 217 -26.76 18.36 -30.46
N LYS A 218 -26.40 19.19 -29.48
CA LYS A 218 -26.71 20.62 -29.43
C LYS A 218 -26.04 21.41 -30.57
N GLY A 219 -24.81 21.07 -30.93
CA GLY A 219 -24.07 21.64 -32.06
C GLY A 219 -24.74 21.35 -33.40
N LYS A 220 -25.25 20.13 -33.60
CA LYS A 220 -26.03 19.77 -34.80
C LYS A 220 -27.31 20.59 -34.90
N GLU A 221 -27.99 20.81 -33.79
CA GLU A 221 -29.17 21.68 -33.76
C GLU A 221 -28.83 23.13 -34.10
N LEU A 222 -27.73 23.66 -33.54
CA LEU A 222 -27.23 25.00 -33.83
C LEU A 222 -26.94 25.15 -35.33
N VAL A 223 -26.20 24.23 -35.95
CA VAL A 223 -25.91 24.27 -37.40
C VAL A 223 -27.20 24.27 -38.21
N ARG A 224 -28.14 23.38 -37.91
CA ARG A 224 -29.44 23.31 -38.60
C ARG A 224 -30.19 24.64 -38.55
N LYS A 225 -30.23 25.29 -37.39
CA LYS A 225 -30.90 26.60 -37.24
C LYS A 225 -30.12 27.72 -37.92
N ALA A 226 -28.79 27.74 -37.80
CA ALA A 226 -27.95 28.74 -38.46
C ALA A 226 -28.09 28.68 -39.99
N GLU A 227 -28.13 27.48 -40.58
CA GLU A 227 -28.38 27.29 -42.02
C GLU A 227 -29.75 27.83 -42.46
N ALA A 228 -30.79 27.62 -41.64
CA ALA A 228 -32.11 28.17 -41.92
C ALA A 228 -32.11 29.71 -41.91
N LEU A 229 -31.41 30.32 -40.95
CA LEU A 229 -31.25 31.78 -40.86
C LEU A 229 -30.33 32.34 -41.96
N GLY A 230 -29.38 31.56 -42.46
CA GLY A 230 -28.47 31.93 -43.55
C GLY A 230 -29.16 32.21 -44.89
N LYS A 231 -30.47 31.91 -45.00
CA LYS A 231 -31.31 32.21 -46.17
C LYS A 231 -31.76 33.68 -46.27
N GLY A 232 -31.25 34.57 -45.41
CA GLY A 232 -31.51 36.01 -45.51
C GLY A 232 -31.56 36.77 -44.18
N LEU A 233 -31.47 36.09 -43.03
CA LEU A 233 -31.53 36.69 -41.69
C LEU A 233 -30.18 36.75 -40.98
N THR A 234 -29.17 36.03 -41.47
CA THR A 234 -27.79 36.09 -40.95
C THR A 234 -26.76 35.92 -42.06
N ALA A 235 -25.51 36.33 -41.81
CA ALA A 235 -24.43 36.22 -42.77
C ALA A 235 -23.96 34.75 -42.91
N LEU A 236 -23.57 34.32 -44.11
CA LEU A 236 -23.12 32.95 -44.36
C LEU A 236 -21.91 32.54 -43.50
N VAL A 237 -21.05 33.50 -43.12
CA VAL A 237 -19.92 33.26 -42.21
C VAL A 237 -20.36 32.76 -40.82
N GLU A 238 -21.57 33.09 -40.37
CA GLU A 238 -22.12 32.56 -39.11
C GLU A 238 -22.46 31.07 -39.21
N VAL A 239 -22.87 30.62 -40.40
CA VAL A 239 -23.10 29.20 -40.69
C VAL A 239 -21.79 28.43 -40.68
N ASP A 240 -20.77 28.95 -41.36
CA ASP A 240 -19.44 28.34 -41.40
C ASP A 240 -18.79 28.27 -40.02
N ARG A 241 -19.04 29.27 -39.17
CA ARG A 241 -18.59 29.26 -37.78
C ARG A 241 -19.30 28.20 -36.95
N ALA A 242 -20.62 28.05 -37.09
CA ALA A 242 -21.37 26.99 -36.43
C ALA A 242 -20.87 25.59 -36.87
N LYS A 243 -20.59 25.40 -38.17
CA LYS A 243 -20.01 24.15 -38.71
C LYS A 243 -18.62 23.88 -38.16
N THR A 244 -17.78 24.91 -38.07
CA THR A 244 -16.44 24.79 -37.45
C THR A 244 -16.54 24.33 -36.01
N LEU A 245 -17.44 24.92 -35.20
CA LEU A 245 -17.64 24.47 -33.82
C LEU A 245 -18.12 23.02 -33.77
N LEU A 246 -19.08 22.62 -34.62
CA LEU A 246 -19.55 21.24 -34.65
C LEU A 246 -18.41 20.25 -34.95
N ALA A 247 -17.53 20.57 -35.90
CA ALA A 247 -16.37 19.73 -36.21
C ALA A 247 -15.44 19.57 -35.00
N VAL A 248 -15.18 20.66 -34.26
CA VAL A 248 -14.40 20.61 -33.00
C VAL A 248 -15.07 19.71 -31.97
N LEU A 249 -16.37 19.85 -31.74
CA LEU A 249 -17.11 19.02 -30.78
C LEU A 249 -17.11 17.54 -31.17
N GLU A 250 -17.23 17.23 -32.47
CA GLU A 250 -17.16 15.86 -32.97
C GLU A 250 -15.76 15.26 -32.77
N GLU A 251 -14.69 16.03 -32.98
CA GLU A 251 -13.32 15.62 -32.66
C GLU A 251 -13.15 15.36 -31.16
N THR A 252 -13.62 16.27 -30.30
CA THR A 252 -13.57 16.10 -28.84
C THR A 252 -14.33 14.84 -28.40
N ALA A 253 -15.44 14.48 -29.05
CA ALA A 253 -16.17 13.25 -28.73
C ALA A 253 -15.36 11.99 -29.05
N VAL A 254 -14.58 12.00 -30.13
CA VAL A 254 -13.65 10.91 -30.47
C VAL A 254 -12.55 10.80 -29.43
N GLN A 255 -11.96 11.93 -29.02
CA GLN A 255 -10.91 11.98 -27.99
C GLN A 255 -11.44 11.48 -26.63
N ALA A 256 -12.60 11.96 -26.18
CA ALA A 256 -13.20 11.54 -24.91
C ALA A 256 -13.52 10.03 -24.87
N ARG A 257 -13.91 9.43 -26.00
CA ARG A 257 -14.08 7.98 -26.10
C ARG A 257 -12.75 7.23 -25.96
N ASN A 258 -11.68 7.75 -26.56
CA ASN A 258 -10.35 7.16 -26.40
C ASN A 258 -9.85 7.27 -24.95
N GLU A 259 -10.08 8.39 -24.27
CA GLU A 259 -9.75 8.55 -22.84
C GLU A 259 -10.46 7.52 -21.97
N TRP A 260 -11.74 7.23 -22.25
CA TRP A 260 -12.48 6.20 -21.52
C TRP A 260 -11.91 4.79 -21.74
N ARG A 261 -11.42 4.48 -22.95
CA ARG A 261 -10.71 3.22 -23.24
C ARG A 261 -9.40 3.11 -22.45
N ILE A 262 -8.60 4.18 -22.44
CA ILE A 262 -7.32 4.22 -21.70
C ILE A 262 -7.57 4.04 -20.19
N ALA A 263 -8.52 4.78 -19.62
CA ALA A 263 -8.85 4.66 -18.20
C ALA A 263 -9.37 3.25 -17.85
N SER A 264 -10.15 2.64 -18.75
CA SER A 264 -10.66 1.27 -18.58
C SER A 264 -9.54 0.23 -18.59
N ALA A 265 -8.61 0.34 -19.53
CA ALA A 265 -7.44 -0.54 -19.61
C ALA A 265 -6.56 -0.43 -18.35
N GLU A 266 -6.42 0.77 -17.79
CA GLU A 266 -5.66 0.97 -16.55
C GLU A 266 -6.34 0.34 -15.33
N LEU A 267 -7.66 0.51 -15.18
CA LEU A 267 -8.42 -0.19 -14.14
C LEU A 267 -8.36 -1.72 -14.33
N ALA A 268 -8.47 -2.19 -15.58
CA ALA A 268 -8.32 -3.62 -15.91
C ALA A 268 -6.94 -4.15 -15.52
N ARG A 269 -5.88 -3.36 -15.73
CA ARG A 269 -4.51 -3.71 -15.34
C ARG A 269 -4.39 -3.91 -13.83
N LEU A 270 -4.89 -2.95 -13.04
CA LEU A 270 -4.84 -3.00 -11.57
C LEU A 270 -5.63 -4.18 -11.00
N LEU A 271 -6.82 -4.42 -11.55
CA LEU A 271 -7.68 -5.53 -11.14
C LEU A 271 -7.29 -6.89 -11.75
N ARG A 272 -6.25 -6.90 -12.59
CA ARG A 272 -5.79 -8.06 -13.37
C ARG A 272 -6.92 -8.72 -14.16
N LEU A 273 -7.73 -7.91 -14.84
CA LEU A 273 -8.79 -8.33 -15.75
C LEU A 273 -8.27 -8.37 -17.20
N ASN A 274 -9.18 -8.65 -18.15
CA ASN A 274 -8.89 -8.52 -19.57
C ASN A 274 -8.66 -7.03 -19.91
N PRO A 275 -7.48 -6.64 -20.45
CA PRO A 275 -7.19 -5.24 -20.78
C PRO A 275 -8.05 -4.69 -21.93
N MET A 276 -8.67 -5.56 -22.74
CA MET A 276 -9.59 -5.16 -23.81
C MET A 276 -11.02 -4.90 -23.29
N ALA A 277 -11.28 -5.19 -22.02
CA ALA A 277 -12.59 -4.94 -21.43
C ALA A 277 -12.85 -3.44 -21.28
N GLN A 278 -13.99 -2.98 -21.78
CA GLN A 278 -14.46 -1.62 -21.59
C GLN A 278 -15.18 -1.54 -20.24
N MET A 279 -14.59 -0.84 -19.27
CA MET A 279 -15.13 -0.76 -17.92
C MET A 279 -16.36 0.14 -17.91
N VAL A 280 -17.49 -0.40 -17.45
CA VAL A 280 -18.76 0.32 -17.34
C VAL A 280 -19.16 0.41 -15.86
N PRO A 281 -18.77 1.49 -15.15
CA PRO A 281 -19.18 1.69 -13.77
C PRO A 281 -20.72 1.69 -13.63
N VAL A 282 -21.27 0.95 -12.66
CA VAL A 282 -22.73 0.92 -12.44
C VAL A 282 -23.23 2.26 -11.90
N GLU A 283 -22.43 2.90 -11.05
CA GLU A 283 -22.73 4.21 -10.49
C GLU A 283 -22.72 5.29 -11.59
N PRO A 284 -23.52 6.35 -11.45
CA PRO A 284 -23.51 7.45 -12.40
C PRO A 284 -22.27 8.36 -12.20
N PRO A 285 -21.80 9.03 -13.27
CA PRO A 285 -20.55 9.82 -13.23
C PRO A 285 -20.65 11.12 -12.42
N HIS A 286 -21.83 11.51 -11.96
CA HIS A 286 -22.04 12.68 -11.09
C HIS A 286 -22.10 12.33 -9.60
N MET A 287 -22.06 11.04 -9.24
CA MET A 287 -22.14 10.60 -7.86
C MET A 287 -20.90 11.05 -7.08
N ALA A 288 -21.12 11.70 -5.93
CA ALA A 288 -20.09 11.99 -4.95
C ALA A 288 -20.25 11.09 -3.72
N ILE A 289 -19.13 10.67 -3.12
CA ILE A 289 -19.12 9.82 -1.92
C ILE A 289 -18.36 10.57 -0.82
N MET A 290 -18.98 10.74 0.34
CA MET A 290 -18.33 11.32 1.50
C MET A 290 -18.00 10.22 2.52
N LEU A 291 -16.70 10.06 2.80
CA LEU A 291 -16.18 9.14 3.83
C LEU A 291 -15.70 9.92 5.06
N ILE A 292 -15.00 11.03 4.83
CA ILE A 292 -14.48 11.94 5.85
C ILE A 292 -15.06 13.32 5.57
N SER A 293 -15.46 14.01 6.64
CA SER A 293 -15.97 15.38 6.51
C SER A 293 -14.86 16.33 6.02
N PRO A 294 -15.09 17.13 4.96
CA PRO A 294 -14.14 18.14 4.50
C PRO A 294 -13.85 19.22 5.55
N THR A 295 -14.72 19.41 6.54
CA THR A 295 -14.57 20.44 7.60
C THR A 295 -13.81 19.96 8.83
N LYS A 296 -13.32 18.71 8.83
CA LYS A 296 -12.60 18.17 10.00
C LYS A 296 -11.25 18.85 10.19
N GLU A 297 -10.89 19.07 11.46
CA GLU A 297 -9.61 19.66 11.86
C GLU A 297 -8.43 18.73 11.55
N VAL A 298 -7.38 19.31 10.98
CA VAL A 298 -6.19 18.57 10.49
C VAL A 298 -5.46 17.88 11.64
N ASP A 299 -5.31 18.52 12.79
CA ASP A 299 -4.55 18.00 13.93
C ASP A 299 -5.11 16.67 14.47
N ASN A 300 -6.44 16.56 14.49
CA ASN A 300 -7.12 15.31 14.84
C ASN A 300 -6.85 14.20 13.81
N LEU A 301 -6.84 14.54 12.52
CA LEU A 301 -6.55 13.58 11.45
C LEU A 301 -5.07 13.13 11.48
N ILE A 302 -4.13 14.02 11.78
CA ILE A 302 -2.70 13.69 11.93
C ILE A 302 -2.52 12.69 13.07
N SER A 303 -3.16 12.96 14.22
CA SER A 303 -3.10 12.07 15.39
C SER A 303 -3.59 10.66 15.07
N ILE A 304 -4.67 10.55 14.28
CA ILE A 304 -5.20 9.25 13.80
C ILE A 304 -4.22 8.60 12.82
N GLY A 305 -3.66 9.34 11.87
CA GLY A 305 -2.66 8.83 10.94
C GLY A 305 -1.43 8.26 11.66
N LEU A 306 -0.91 8.98 12.67
CA LEU A 306 0.27 8.56 13.45
C LEU A 306 0.03 7.31 14.31
N THR A 307 -1.23 6.98 14.62
CA THR A 307 -1.58 5.83 15.48
C THR A 307 -2.03 4.60 14.69
N SER A 308 -2.62 4.79 13.51
CA SER A 308 -3.24 3.71 12.73
C SER A 308 -2.45 3.27 11.50
N ARG A 309 -1.51 4.08 10.99
CA ARG A 309 -0.78 3.76 9.75
C ARG A 309 0.11 2.52 9.94
N PRO A 310 -0.10 1.45 9.14
CA PRO A 310 0.64 0.19 9.32
C PRO A 310 2.14 0.32 9.05
N GLU A 311 2.56 1.23 8.16
CA GLU A 311 4.00 1.48 7.94
C GLU A 311 4.73 1.99 9.19
N LEU A 312 4.07 2.73 10.09
CA LEU A 312 4.66 3.16 11.36
C LEU A 312 4.84 1.99 12.31
N SER A 313 3.84 1.09 12.38
CA SER A 313 3.95 -0.15 13.16
C SER A 313 5.03 -1.08 12.61
N SER A 314 5.21 -1.14 11.29
CA SER A 314 6.33 -1.85 10.66
C SER A 314 7.68 -1.26 11.08
N SER A 315 7.88 0.04 10.91
CA SER A 315 9.12 0.73 11.28
C SER A 315 9.43 0.59 12.78
N GLN A 316 8.42 0.66 13.65
CA GLN A 316 8.59 0.40 15.09
C GLN A 316 9.08 -1.02 15.37
N ALA A 317 8.53 -2.03 14.69
CA ALA A 317 8.99 -3.41 14.84
C ALA A 317 10.44 -3.60 14.35
N VAL A 318 10.82 -2.94 13.26
CA VAL A 318 12.23 -2.91 12.81
C VAL A 318 13.15 -2.29 13.86
N VAL A 319 12.76 -1.16 14.48
CA VAL A 319 13.52 -0.56 15.59
C VAL A 319 13.68 -1.55 16.74
N GLN A 320 12.62 -2.27 17.14
CA GLN A 320 12.72 -3.29 18.19
C GLN A 320 13.65 -4.45 17.83
N ALA A 321 13.71 -4.84 16.55
CA ALA A 321 14.69 -5.81 16.07
C ALA A 321 16.12 -5.29 16.27
N THR A 322 16.40 -4.02 15.92
CA THR A 322 17.74 -3.43 16.09
C THR A 322 18.16 -3.30 17.57
N ILE A 323 17.22 -2.98 18.47
CA ILE A 323 17.48 -2.95 19.92
C ILE A 323 17.88 -4.33 20.42
N THR A 324 17.20 -5.37 19.96
CA THR A 324 17.49 -6.77 20.29
C THR A 324 18.89 -7.16 19.80
N LYS A 325 19.23 -6.82 18.55
CA LYS A 325 20.57 -7.05 17.96
C LYS A 325 21.68 -6.30 18.70
N LEU A 326 21.43 -5.07 19.14
CA LEU A 326 22.39 -4.32 19.96
C LEU A 326 22.63 -5.02 21.31
N LYS A 327 21.56 -5.53 21.94
CA LYS A 327 21.68 -6.29 23.19
C LYS A 327 22.45 -7.60 22.99
N GLN A 328 22.22 -8.30 21.88
CA GLN A 328 22.97 -9.49 21.49
C GLN A 328 24.48 -9.23 21.45
N GLU A 329 24.92 -8.18 20.75
CA GLU A 329 26.36 -7.87 20.63
C GLU A 329 26.98 -7.38 21.96
N LYS A 330 26.21 -6.67 22.80
CA LYS A 330 26.66 -6.29 24.15
C LYS A 330 26.88 -7.51 25.07
N MET A 331 26.04 -8.54 24.91
CA MET A 331 26.11 -9.74 25.74
C MET A 331 27.07 -10.81 25.20
N ARG A 332 27.48 -10.73 23.92
CA ARG A 332 28.34 -11.72 23.26
C ARG A 332 29.63 -12.07 24.03
N PRO A 333 30.38 -11.13 24.62
CA PRO A 333 31.57 -11.46 25.41
C PRO A 333 31.28 -12.13 26.76
N LEU A 334 30.05 -11.97 27.29
CA LEU A 334 29.68 -12.39 28.64
C LEU A 334 29.05 -13.78 28.69
N ILE A 335 28.46 -14.22 27.58
CA ILE A 335 27.78 -15.50 27.45
C ILE A 335 28.67 -16.43 26.62
N PRO A 336 29.07 -17.60 27.14
CA PRO A 336 29.91 -18.52 26.38
C PRO A 336 29.15 -19.15 25.22
N SER A 337 29.86 -19.41 24.12
CA SER A 337 29.42 -20.34 23.10
C SER A 337 29.66 -21.76 23.58
N ILE A 338 28.69 -22.66 23.38
CA ILE A 338 28.85 -24.08 23.70
C ILE A 338 29.20 -24.82 22.41
N ILE A 339 30.34 -25.49 22.40
CA ILE A 339 30.79 -26.33 21.30
C ILE A 339 30.51 -27.78 21.70
N PHE A 340 29.80 -28.50 20.86
CA PHE A 340 29.54 -29.93 20.99
C PHE A 340 29.86 -30.60 19.66
N GLN A 341 30.86 -31.48 19.65
CA GLN A 341 31.30 -32.14 18.43
C GLN A 341 31.95 -33.49 18.77
N GLY A 342 32.15 -34.37 17.79
CA GLY A 342 32.97 -35.57 18.01
C GLY A 342 34.42 -35.21 18.35
N ASN A 343 35.21 -36.20 18.78
CA ASN A 343 36.65 -35.97 18.86
C ASN A 343 37.30 -36.06 17.47
N SER A 344 38.33 -35.25 17.23
CA SER A 344 39.10 -35.32 15.99
C SER A 344 39.71 -36.72 15.86
N GLY A 345 39.51 -37.37 14.71
CA GLY A 345 40.18 -38.64 14.41
C GLY A 345 41.69 -38.47 14.22
N ALA A 346 42.36 -39.52 13.74
CA ALA A 346 43.82 -39.54 13.58
C ALA A 346 44.39 -38.43 12.67
N ASN A 347 43.55 -37.79 11.84
CA ASN A 347 43.94 -36.67 10.97
C ASN A 347 43.97 -35.29 11.64
N GLY A 348 43.34 -35.12 12.81
CA GLY A 348 43.19 -33.82 13.47
C GLY A 348 42.38 -32.76 12.70
N ASN A 349 42.00 -33.03 11.44
CA ASN A 349 41.56 -32.04 10.45
C ASN A 349 40.18 -32.35 9.80
N GLY A 350 39.48 -33.40 10.24
CA GLY A 350 38.15 -33.76 9.73
C GLY A 350 36.99 -33.24 10.60
N PRO A 351 35.78 -33.04 10.03
CA PRO A 351 34.57 -32.86 10.82
C PRO A 351 34.39 -34.12 11.69
N PRO A 352 34.33 -33.98 13.02
CA PRO A 352 34.52 -35.13 13.86
C PRO A 352 33.25 -35.98 13.95
N LEU A 353 33.31 -37.18 13.38
CA LEU A 353 32.31 -38.22 13.56
C LEU A 353 32.23 -38.60 15.04
N ILE A 354 31.02 -38.72 15.58
CA ILE A 354 30.80 -39.02 17.01
C ILE A 354 30.84 -40.52 17.26
N GLY A 355 30.53 -41.33 16.25
CA GLY A 355 30.71 -42.75 16.36
C GLY A 355 30.47 -43.49 15.06
N GLY A 356 30.70 -44.80 15.10
CA GLY A 356 30.57 -45.69 13.94
C GLY A 356 31.73 -46.67 13.83
N ALA A 357 31.91 -47.19 12.62
CA ALA A 357 33.02 -48.09 12.31
C ALA A 357 34.30 -47.28 12.14
N ALA A 358 35.32 -47.62 12.92
CA ALA A 358 36.65 -47.05 12.78
C ALA A 358 37.63 -48.17 12.46
N ALA A 359 38.60 -47.87 11.62
CA ALA A 359 39.70 -48.75 11.30
C ALA A 359 41.01 -47.99 11.47
N ALA A 360 42.00 -48.58 12.12
CA ALA A 360 43.33 -47.99 12.24
C ALA A 360 44.40 -49.06 12.12
N GLY A 361 45.55 -48.71 11.56
CA GLY A 361 46.69 -49.62 11.49
C GLY A 361 47.81 -49.17 10.55
N PRO A 362 48.90 -49.95 10.48
CA PRO A 362 50.00 -49.73 9.55
C PRO A 362 49.61 -50.09 8.10
N ASN A 363 50.52 -49.86 7.15
CA ASN A 363 50.31 -50.22 5.75
C ASN A 363 49.79 -51.67 5.59
N SER A 364 48.79 -51.83 4.72
CA SER A 364 48.20 -53.12 4.33
C SER A 364 47.47 -53.88 5.44
N SER A 365 47.33 -53.31 6.64
CA SER A 365 46.57 -53.90 7.76
C SER A 365 45.74 -52.84 8.48
N LEU A 366 44.42 -52.96 8.38
CA LEU A 366 43.46 -52.12 9.10
C LEU A 366 42.72 -52.99 10.11
N GLN A 367 42.83 -52.65 11.39
CA GLN A 367 42.02 -53.28 12.42
C GLN A 367 40.75 -52.48 12.63
N TRP A 368 39.62 -53.15 12.47
CA TRP A 368 38.30 -52.55 12.60
C TRP A 368 37.78 -52.65 14.04
N GLY A 369 37.07 -51.62 14.46
CA GLY A 369 36.37 -51.56 15.74
C GLY A 369 35.27 -50.51 15.73
N ASN A 370 34.53 -50.44 16.83
CA ASN A 370 33.54 -49.40 17.05
C ASN A 370 34.20 -48.22 17.76
N ARG A 371 33.83 -47.01 17.35
CA ARG A 371 34.27 -45.76 17.96
C ARG A 371 33.05 -44.99 18.46
N PHE A 372 33.14 -44.41 19.64
CA PHE A 372 32.20 -43.42 20.16
C PHE A 372 32.93 -42.43 21.06
N ASP A 373 32.96 -41.17 20.67
CA ASP A 373 33.61 -40.10 21.43
C ASP A 373 32.99 -38.75 21.09
N PHE A 374 32.81 -37.93 22.12
CA PHE A 374 32.31 -36.57 22.01
C PHE A 374 33.16 -35.63 22.85
N ASN A 375 33.17 -34.37 22.45
CA ASN A 375 33.80 -33.26 23.13
C ASN A 375 32.77 -32.14 23.33
N ALA A 376 32.70 -31.62 24.55
CA ALA A 376 31.88 -30.47 24.91
C ALA A 376 32.76 -29.40 25.54
N ALA A 377 32.69 -28.18 25.05
CA ALA A 377 33.45 -27.05 25.56
C ALA A 377 32.58 -25.79 25.68
N ALA A 378 32.82 -25.00 26.72
CA ALA A 378 32.27 -23.65 26.85
C ALA A 378 33.38 -22.64 26.53
N MET A 379 33.14 -21.74 25.58
CA MET A 379 34.15 -20.80 25.08
C MET A 379 33.65 -19.36 25.20
N TRP A 380 34.42 -18.53 25.91
CA TRP A 380 34.27 -17.08 25.89
C TRP A 380 35.18 -16.51 24.82
N GLU A 381 34.61 -15.69 23.93
CA GLU A 381 35.35 -15.09 22.84
C GLU A 381 35.48 -13.57 23.04
N LEU A 382 36.72 -13.10 23.16
CA LEU A 382 37.08 -11.69 23.02
C LEU A 382 37.60 -11.45 21.61
N LYS A 383 36.69 -11.13 20.69
CA LYS A 383 36.99 -10.91 19.28
C LYS A 383 37.99 -9.77 19.11
N ASN A 384 39.17 -10.07 18.56
CA ASN A 384 40.30 -9.15 18.42
C ASN A 384 40.66 -8.46 19.76
N PHE A 385 40.87 -9.26 20.82
CA PHE A 385 41.11 -8.77 22.19
C PHE A 385 40.00 -7.84 22.71
N GLY A 386 38.77 -8.01 22.22
CA GLY A 386 37.60 -7.19 22.58
C GLY A 386 37.41 -5.93 21.72
N LEU A 387 38.41 -5.52 20.92
CA LEU A 387 38.27 -4.37 20.01
C LEU A 387 37.24 -4.64 18.91
N GLY A 388 37.16 -5.90 18.46
CA GLY A 388 36.17 -6.35 17.48
C GLY A 388 34.74 -6.33 18.05
N ASN A 389 34.55 -6.79 19.30
CA ASN A 389 33.26 -6.69 19.98
C ASN A 389 32.83 -5.23 20.15
N ARG A 390 33.75 -4.34 20.52
CA ARG A 390 33.46 -2.91 20.63
C ARG A 390 33.03 -2.30 19.28
N ALA A 391 33.68 -2.71 18.19
CA ALA A 391 33.30 -2.27 16.84
C ALA A 391 31.91 -2.77 16.45
N LEU A 392 31.59 -4.04 16.70
CA LEU A 392 30.25 -4.62 16.44
C LEU A 392 29.15 -3.92 17.24
N VAL A 393 29.38 -3.60 18.52
CA VAL A 393 28.42 -2.84 19.33
C VAL A 393 28.19 -1.44 18.74
N ARG A 394 29.25 -0.76 18.28
CA ARG A 394 29.13 0.54 17.61
C ARG A 394 28.39 0.43 16.27
N GLU A 395 28.62 -0.63 15.50
CA GLU A 395 27.91 -0.91 14.26
C GLU A 395 26.40 -1.09 14.52
N ARG A 396 26.03 -1.92 15.51
CA ARG A 396 24.62 -2.12 15.90
C ARG A 396 23.97 -0.85 16.44
N GLU A 397 24.73 -0.03 17.16
CA GLU A 397 24.26 1.27 17.61
C GLU A 397 23.96 2.19 16.41
N GLY A 398 24.85 2.23 15.41
CA GLY A 398 24.61 2.94 14.15
C GLY A 398 23.37 2.43 13.41
N GLN A 399 23.19 1.11 13.31
CA GLN A 399 21.99 0.50 12.69
C GLN A 399 20.70 0.86 13.45
N ARG A 400 20.75 0.92 14.80
CA ARG A 400 19.63 1.39 15.63
C ARG A 400 19.29 2.85 15.35
N GLN A 401 20.30 3.72 15.27
CA GLN A 401 20.09 5.13 14.92
C GLN A 401 19.51 5.29 13.53
N GLN A 402 19.99 4.52 12.55
CA GLN A 402 19.43 4.52 11.19
C GLN A 402 17.94 4.13 11.21
N ALA A 403 17.56 3.06 11.92
CA ALA A 403 16.17 2.65 12.04
C ALA A 403 15.28 3.67 12.77
N LEU A 404 15.82 4.38 13.76
CA LEU A 404 15.10 5.46 14.45
C LEU A 404 14.89 6.68 13.55
N VAL A 405 15.89 7.07 12.77
CA VAL A 405 15.76 8.16 11.79
C VAL A 405 14.74 7.80 10.72
N GLU A 406 14.77 6.57 10.20
CA GLU A 406 13.76 6.06 9.24
C GLU A 406 12.33 6.15 9.82
N LEU A 407 12.15 5.80 11.10
CA LEU A 407 10.87 5.93 11.79
C LEU A 407 10.41 7.40 11.85
N PHE A 408 11.29 8.33 12.22
CA PHE A 408 10.95 9.75 12.27
C PHE A 408 10.64 10.32 10.88
N MET A 409 11.42 9.98 9.86
CA MET A 409 11.12 10.34 8.47
C MET A 409 9.75 9.81 8.02
N THR A 410 9.39 8.60 8.45
CA THR A 410 8.07 8.02 8.18
C THR A 410 6.97 8.80 8.90
N GLN A 411 7.17 9.21 10.15
CA GLN A 411 6.21 10.02 10.92
C GLN A 411 5.99 11.39 10.27
N ASP A 412 7.06 12.09 9.89
CA ASP A 412 6.98 13.38 9.22
C ASP A 412 6.26 13.27 7.88
N ARG A 413 6.58 12.22 7.09
CA ARG A 413 5.90 11.93 5.82
C ARG A 413 4.40 11.69 6.01
N VAL A 414 4.01 10.92 7.03
CA VAL A 414 2.59 10.65 7.35
C VAL A 414 1.87 11.95 7.72
N ALA A 415 2.44 12.76 8.61
CA ALA A 415 1.82 14.03 9.01
C ALA A 415 1.64 14.99 7.82
N ALA A 416 2.67 15.12 6.97
CA ALA A 416 2.60 15.93 5.76
C ALA A 416 1.56 15.39 4.76
N GLU A 417 1.49 14.07 4.56
CA GLU A 417 0.52 13.43 3.65
C GLU A 417 -0.92 13.68 4.11
N VAL A 418 -1.21 13.55 5.40
CA VAL A 418 -2.55 13.83 5.95
C VAL A 418 -2.93 15.30 5.73
N ALA A 419 -2.04 16.24 6.05
CA ALA A 419 -2.30 17.67 5.87
C ALA A 419 -2.55 18.01 4.38
N GLN A 420 -1.75 17.47 3.47
CA GLN A 420 -1.92 17.66 2.04
C GLN A 420 -3.23 17.07 1.53
N CYS A 421 -3.57 15.84 1.93
CA CYS A 421 -4.81 15.20 1.52
C CYS A 421 -6.04 15.95 2.03
N GLN A 422 -5.99 16.48 3.25
CA GLN A 422 -7.10 17.26 3.81
C GLN A 422 -7.27 18.61 3.11
N SER A 423 -6.17 19.30 2.79
CA SER A 423 -6.22 20.52 1.97
C SER A 423 -6.80 20.25 0.58
N GLN A 424 -6.38 19.15 -0.06
CA GLN A 424 -6.91 18.72 -1.36
C GLN A 424 -8.41 18.38 -1.29
N LEU A 425 -8.87 17.73 -0.22
CA LEU A 425 -10.27 17.41 -0.01
C LEU A 425 -11.11 18.68 0.18
N SER A 426 -10.67 19.59 1.05
CA SER A 426 -11.34 20.88 1.29
C SER A 426 -11.47 21.70 0.00
N SER A 427 -10.38 21.83 -0.75
CA SER A 427 -10.38 22.52 -2.06
C SER A 427 -11.31 21.84 -3.06
N SER A 428 -11.29 20.50 -3.14
CA SER A 428 -12.13 19.77 -4.08
C SER A 428 -13.62 19.89 -3.74
N SER A 429 -13.96 19.91 -2.44
CA SER A 429 -15.34 20.17 -1.98
C SER A 429 -15.88 21.51 -2.49
N GLN A 430 -15.09 22.58 -2.35
CA GLN A 430 -15.47 23.91 -2.85
C GLN A 430 -15.62 23.95 -4.37
N ARG A 431 -14.71 23.28 -5.10
CA ARG A 431 -14.76 23.22 -6.58
C ARG A 431 -15.99 22.48 -7.11
N VAL A 432 -16.48 21.46 -6.40
CA VAL A 432 -17.72 20.77 -6.76
C VAL A 432 -18.89 21.76 -6.74
N ALA A 433 -19.04 22.52 -5.66
CA ALA A 433 -20.10 23.51 -5.54
C ALA A 433 -20.04 24.59 -6.65
N LEU A 434 -18.84 25.11 -6.94
CA LEU A 434 -18.66 26.13 -7.98
C LEU A 434 -18.92 25.59 -9.39
N SER A 435 -18.47 24.38 -9.70
CA SER A 435 -18.67 23.78 -11.02
C SER A 435 -20.13 23.35 -11.25
N ASP A 436 -20.85 22.93 -10.21
CA ASP A 436 -22.27 22.61 -10.30
C ASP A 436 -23.09 23.87 -10.64
N ALA A 437 -22.84 24.97 -9.93
CA ALA A 437 -23.44 26.26 -10.23
C ALA A 437 -23.06 26.75 -11.65
N GLY A 438 -21.79 26.61 -12.01
CA GLY A 438 -21.28 26.95 -13.34
C GLY A 438 -21.99 26.18 -14.46
N LEU A 439 -22.18 24.87 -14.29
CA LEU A 439 -22.88 24.02 -15.25
C LEU A 439 -24.36 24.39 -15.37
N LYS A 440 -25.06 24.62 -14.26
CA LYS A 440 -26.46 25.09 -14.27
C LYS A 440 -26.60 26.41 -15.03
N ASN A 441 -25.72 27.36 -14.77
CA ASN A 441 -25.73 28.65 -15.47
C ASN A 441 -25.40 28.52 -16.97
N ALA A 442 -24.45 27.65 -17.33
CA ALA A 442 -24.11 27.41 -18.73
C ALA A 442 -25.27 26.76 -19.50
N LEU A 443 -25.99 25.83 -18.87
CA LEU A 443 -27.20 25.22 -19.44
C LEU A 443 -28.31 26.26 -19.70
N ILE A 444 -28.57 27.14 -18.72
CA ILE A 444 -29.55 28.22 -18.84
C ILE A 444 -29.12 29.19 -19.95
N SER A 445 -27.85 29.58 -19.98
CA SER A 445 -27.28 30.49 -20.98
C SER A 445 -27.42 29.92 -22.39
N PHE A 446 -27.05 28.65 -22.60
CA PHE A 446 -27.19 28.00 -23.90
C PHE A 446 -28.65 27.92 -24.35
N ALA A 447 -29.55 27.46 -23.47
CA ALA A 447 -30.98 27.33 -23.80
C ALA A 447 -31.60 28.69 -24.14
N GLY A 448 -31.27 29.74 -23.39
CA GLY A 448 -31.72 31.11 -23.64
C GLY A 448 -31.22 31.66 -24.97
N ASN A 449 -29.91 31.51 -25.25
CA ASN A 449 -29.30 31.98 -26.51
C ASN A 449 -29.88 31.22 -27.73
N LEU A 450 -30.03 29.90 -27.64
CA LEU A 450 -30.58 29.08 -28.73
C LEU A 450 -32.05 29.44 -29.03
N LYS A 451 -32.83 29.77 -27.98
CA LYS A 451 -34.20 30.26 -28.11
C LYS A 451 -34.23 31.64 -28.76
N GLY A 452 -33.45 32.60 -28.22
CA GLY A 452 -33.38 33.97 -28.73
C GLY A 452 -32.87 34.06 -30.17
N MET A 453 -32.03 33.12 -30.61
CA MET A 453 -31.60 33.02 -32.01
C MET A 453 -32.76 32.68 -32.97
N SER A 454 -33.84 32.10 -32.46
CA SER A 454 -35.04 31.81 -33.25
C SER A 454 -36.07 32.95 -33.19
N GLU A 455 -35.78 34.03 -32.45
CA GLU A 455 -36.66 35.18 -32.26
C GLU A 455 -36.10 36.40 -33.02
N THR A 456 -36.99 37.22 -33.57
CA THR A 456 -36.64 38.45 -34.27
C THR A 456 -37.32 39.65 -33.62
N THR A 457 -36.58 40.74 -33.47
CA THR A 457 -37.12 42.06 -33.14
C THR A 457 -37.03 42.97 -34.34
N ARG A 458 -37.75 44.09 -34.30
CA ARG A 458 -37.79 45.07 -35.38
C ARG A 458 -36.99 46.31 -34.97
N PHE A 459 -36.05 46.72 -35.82
CA PHE A 459 -35.33 47.99 -35.69
C PHE A 459 -35.59 48.81 -36.97
N GLY A 460 -36.49 49.80 -36.88
CA GLY A 460 -37.05 50.46 -38.07
C GLY A 460 -37.87 49.50 -38.93
N ASP A 461 -37.59 49.42 -40.24
CA ASP A 461 -38.25 48.48 -41.16
C ASP A 461 -37.51 47.14 -41.32
N VAL A 462 -36.41 46.92 -40.58
CA VAL A 462 -35.58 45.73 -40.71
C VAL A 462 -35.82 44.77 -39.54
N LEU A 463 -36.02 43.49 -39.85
CA LEU A 463 -36.02 42.41 -38.87
C LEU A 463 -34.58 42.07 -38.49
N VAL A 464 -34.29 42.09 -37.19
CA VAL A 464 -32.99 41.76 -36.63
C VAL A 464 -33.17 40.61 -35.63
N LEU A 465 -32.22 39.68 -35.60
CA LEU A 465 -32.22 38.58 -34.62
C LEU A 465 -32.03 39.13 -33.20
N VAL A 466 -32.79 38.60 -32.24
CA VAL A 466 -32.61 38.96 -30.82
C VAL A 466 -31.21 38.54 -30.35
N ASN A 467 -30.82 37.30 -30.67
CA ASN A 467 -29.47 36.79 -30.43
C ASN A 467 -28.87 36.32 -31.76
N ARG A 468 -27.59 36.66 -32.00
CA ARG A 468 -26.87 36.20 -33.20
C ARG A 468 -26.38 34.76 -33.00
N PRO A 469 -26.17 33.98 -34.08
CA PRO A 469 -25.59 32.63 -33.97
C PRO A 469 -24.27 32.58 -33.19
N GLN A 470 -23.43 33.61 -33.31
CA GLN A 470 -22.22 33.79 -32.50
C GLN A 470 -22.44 33.66 -30.98
N GLU A 471 -23.55 34.18 -30.44
CA GLU A 471 -23.84 34.09 -29.00
C GLU A 471 -24.15 32.64 -28.60
N VAL A 472 -24.83 31.89 -29.49
CA VAL A 472 -25.08 30.46 -29.28
C VAL A 472 -23.80 29.65 -29.38
N VAL A 473 -22.92 29.96 -30.35
CA VAL A 473 -21.58 29.36 -30.47
C VAL A 473 -20.79 29.55 -29.18
N ALA A 474 -20.72 30.79 -28.67
CA ALA A 474 -20.00 31.11 -27.43
C ALA A 474 -20.60 30.39 -26.21
N SER A 475 -21.93 30.39 -26.06
CA SER A 475 -22.60 29.70 -24.95
C SER A 475 -22.45 28.17 -25.00
N LEU A 476 -22.40 27.57 -26.21
CA LEU A 476 -22.16 26.13 -26.38
C LEU A 476 -20.71 25.74 -26.04
N GLN A 477 -19.73 26.56 -26.41
CA GLN A 477 -18.34 26.39 -25.98
C GLN A 477 -18.20 26.45 -24.45
N GLN A 478 -18.88 27.40 -23.81
CA GLN A 478 -18.91 27.51 -22.35
C GLN A 478 -19.58 26.30 -21.70
N LEU A 479 -20.66 25.78 -22.30
CA LEU A 479 -21.35 24.59 -21.82
C LEU A 479 -20.45 23.35 -21.88
N ASP A 480 -19.72 23.15 -22.98
CA ASP A 480 -18.76 22.05 -23.11
C ASP A 480 -17.66 22.10 -22.04
N GLN A 481 -17.08 23.29 -21.83
CA GLN A 481 -16.11 23.52 -20.76
C GLN A 481 -16.73 23.26 -19.36
N ALA A 482 -17.98 23.69 -19.14
CA ALA A 482 -18.66 23.49 -17.86
C ALA A 482 -18.91 22.00 -17.56
N TYR A 483 -19.23 21.18 -18.57
CA TYR A 483 -19.33 19.73 -18.40
C TYR A 483 -18.00 19.13 -17.94
N GLY A 484 -16.90 19.45 -18.62
CA GLY A 484 -15.56 18.97 -18.25
C GLY A 484 -15.18 19.38 -16.83
N ASN A 485 -15.42 20.65 -16.46
CA ASN A 485 -15.15 21.15 -15.11
C ASN A 485 -15.98 20.44 -14.04
N TYR A 486 -17.26 20.18 -14.31
CA TYR A 486 -18.16 19.50 -13.38
C TYR A 486 -17.71 18.07 -13.11
N PHE A 487 -17.57 17.23 -14.15
CA PHE A 487 -17.17 15.84 -13.97
C PHE A 487 -15.77 15.72 -13.38
N LYS A 488 -14.84 16.59 -13.78
CA LYS A 488 -13.52 16.64 -13.17
C LYS A 488 -13.59 16.94 -11.67
N SER A 489 -14.36 17.95 -11.25
CA SER A 489 -14.43 18.36 -9.85
C SER A 489 -15.06 17.29 -8.95
N VAL A 490 -16.14 16.64 -9.40
CA VAL A 490 -16.83 15.57 -8.68
C VAL A 490 -15.88 14.39 -8.48
N GLN A 491 -15.16 14.00 -9.53
CA GLN A 491 -14.23 12.88 -9.44
C GLN A 491 -12.93 13.25 -8.71
N ASP A 492 -12.48 14.51 -8.75
CA ASP A 492 -11.40 15.03 -7.90
C ASP A 492 -11.78 14.91 -6.42
N TYR A 493 -13.02 15.23 -6.05
CA TYR A 493 -13.54 15.08 -4.69
C TYR A 493 -13.55 13.62 -4.25
N ASN A 494 -14.07 12.71 -5.07
CA ASN A 494 -14.07 11.27 -4.78
C ASN A 494 -12.65 10.72 -4.60
N ARG A 495 -11.71 11.09 -5.48
CA ARG A 495 -10.30 10.71 -5.31
C ARG A 495 -9.69 11.27 -4.03
N ALA A 496 -9.99 12.53 -3.69
CA ALA A 496 -9.48 13.16 -2.47
C ALA A 496 -9.99 12.46 -1.21
N GLN A 497 -11.24 12.00 -1.21
CA GLN A 497 -11.84 11.21 -0.12
C GLN A 497 -11.05 9.92 0.13
N PHE A 498 -10.81 9.11 -0.91
CA PHE A 498 -10.06 7.85 -0.76
C PHE A 498 -8.57 8.06 -0.47
N ARG A 499 -7.95 9.13 -0.99
CA ARG A 499 -6.58 9.50 -0.64
C ARG A 499 -6.46 9.88 0.83
N LEU A 500 -7.38 10.70 1.35
CA LEU A 500 -7.38 11.05 2.77
C LEU A 500 -7.68 9.82 3.63
N PHE A 501 -8.60 8.97 3.21
CA PHE A 501 -8.92 7.73 3.92
C PHE A 501 -7.70 6.79 4.03
N ARG A 502 -6.87 6.72 2.99
CA ARG A 502 -5.56 6.06 3.02
C ARG A 502 -4.54 6.79 3.90
N ALA A 503 -4.48 8.12 3.80
CA ALA A 503 -3.56 8.97 4.56
C ALA A 503 -3.73 8.77 6.08
N VAL A 504 -4.99 8.65 6.54
CA VAL A 504 -5.32 8.40 7.94
C VAL A 504 -5.30 6.92 8.34
N GLY A 505 -4.82 6.01 7.48
CA GLY A 505 -4.51 4.63 7.85
C GLY A 505 -5.60 3.57 7.65
N TYR A 506 -6.69 3.85 6.93
CA TYR A 506 -7.83 2.92 6.77
C TYR A 506 -8.31 2.30 8.09
N PRO A 507 -8.95 3.07 8.99
CA PRO A 507 -9.67 2.50 10.11
C PRO A 507 -10.93 1.80 9.58
N SER A 508 -10.73 0.61 9.01
CA SER A 508 -11.72 -0.23 8.34
C SER A 508 -12.84 -0.68 9.29
N GLU A 509 -12.56 -0.72 10.59
CA GLU A 509 -13.56 -0.91 11.65
C GLU A 509 -14.71 0.10 11.57
N VAL A 510 -14.49 1.29 11.00
CA VAL A 510 -15.53 2.33 10.93
C VAL A 510 -16.41 2.21 9.68
N LEU A 511 -15.91 1.61 8.60
CA LEU A 511 -16.67 1.40 7.37
C LEU A 511 -17.41 0.05 7.32
N ALA A 512 -17.12 -0.85 8.27
CA ALA A 512 -17.72 -2.19 8.34
C ALA A 512 -19.23 -2.21 8.63
N ASN A 513 -19.85 -1.04 8.81
CA ASN A 513 -21.26 -0.93 9.16
C ASN A 513 -22.18 -0.80 7.92
N GLN A 514 -23.05 -1.81 7.80
CA GLN A 514 -24.47 -1.69 7.39
C GLN A 514 -24.91 -1.80 5.92
N ARG A 515 -24.13 -2.38 4.99
CA ARG A 515 -24.70 -2.80 3.69
C ARG A 515 -24.21 -4.17 3.24
N THR A 516 -25.15 -5.09 3.04
CA THR A 516 -24.88 -6.33 2.30
C THR A 516 -24.45 -5.97 0.88
N ALA A 517 -23.33 -6.54 0.42
CA ALA A 517 -23.02 -6.57 -1.00
C ALA A 517 -24.24 -7.15 -1.71
N GLY A 518 -24.84 -6.41 -2.66
CA GLY A 518 -26.00 -6.90 -3.41
C GLY A 518 -25.67 -8.19 -4.18
N ASP A 519 -26.65 -8.73 -4.88
CA ASP A 519 -26.47 -10.01 -5.59
C ASP A 519 -25.25 -9.94 -6.54
N PRO A 520 -24.33 -10.93 -6.46
CA PRO A 520 -23.15 -10.95 -7.29
C PRO A 520 -23.56 -11.12 -8.76
N LEU A 521 -23.15 -10.19 -9.61
CA LEU A 521 -23.32 -10.33 -11.06
C LEU A 521 -22.31 -11.37 -11.57
N PRO A 522 -22.74 -12.41 -12.30
CA PRO A 522 -21.83 -13.35 -12.92
C PRO A 522 -21.03 -12.62 -13.99
N LEU A 523 -19.72 -12.44 -13.74
CA LEU A 523 -18.80 -11.75 -14.63
C LEU A 523 -17.68 -12.70 -15.02
N ASP A 524 -17.41 -12.79 -16.32
CA ASP A 524 -16.19 -13.44 -16.79
C ASP A 524 -15.00 -12.58 -16.36
N SER A 525 -14.22 -13.14 -15.44
CA SER A 525 -13.04 -12.50 -14.88
C SER A 525 -11.75 -13.18 -15.30
N GLN A 526 -11.84 -14.07 -16.30
CA GLN A 526 -10.69 -14.72 -16.92
C GLN A 526 -9.89 -13.70 -17.73
N ARG A 527 -8.58 -13.92 -17.77
CA ARG A 527 -7.68 -13.17 -18.65
C ARG A 527 -7.48 -13.95 -19.95
N PRO A 528 -7.19 -13.26 -21.06
CA PRO A 528 -6.69 -13.91 -22.27
C PRO A 528 -5.54 -14.87 -21.94
N PHE A 529 -5.48 -16.00 -22.64
CA PHE A 529 -4.50 -17.06 -22.37
C PHE A 529 -3.03 -16.60 -22.51
N ASP A 530 -2.78 -15.57 -23.32
CA ASP A 530 -1.47 -14.94 -23.50
C ASP A 530 -1.00 -14.13 -22.28
N LEU A 531 -1.89 -13.85 -21.32
CA LEU A 531 -1.56 -13.10 -20.11
C LEU A 531 -1.43 -14.02 -18.89
N PRO A 532 -0.55 -13.70 -17.92
CA PRO A 532 -0.42 -14.48 -16.69
C PRO A 532 -1.77 -14.60 -15.96
N PRO A 533 -2.13 -15.82 -15.50
CA PRO A 533 -3.42 -16.08 -14.85
C PRO A 533 -3.56 -15.29 -13.55
N VAL A 534 -4.80 -14.99 -13.17
CA VAL A 534 -5.11 -14.20 -11.96
C VAL A 534 -4.63 -14.93 -10.68
N THR A 535 -4.68 -16.26 -10.67
CA THR A 535 -4.29 -17.07 -9.52
C THR A 535 -2.77 -17.22 -9.41
N GLY A 536 -2.14 -16.31 -8.65
CA GLY A 536 -0.79 -16.44 -8.09
C GLY A 536 0.36 -16.61 -9.09
N VAL A 537 1.57 -16.28 -8.66
CA VAL A 537 2.76 -16.84 -9.31
C VAL A 537 2.74 -18.36 -9.02
N PRO A 538 2.83 -19.25 -10.02
CA PRO A 538 2.54 -20.70 -9.90
C PRO A 538 3.32 -21.48 -8.81
N TYR A 539 4.28 -20.85 -8.12
CA TYR A 539 5.11 -21.46 -7.08
C TYR A 539 4.73 -21.08 -5.64
N ALA A 540 3.73 -20.21 -5.41
CA ALA A 540 3.36 -19.80 -4.05
C ALA A 540 2.53 -20.85 -3.28
N ASN A 541 1.73 -21.66 -3.97
CA ASN A 541 0.82 -22.63 -3.33
C ASN A 541 1.45 -23.99 -3.03
N THR A 542 2.70 -24.25 -3.42
CA THR A 542 3.36 -25.55 -3.18
C THR A 542 4.14 -25.62 -1.87
N LEU A 543 4.26 -24.52 -1.13
CA LEU A 543 5.05 -24.46 0.11
C LEU A 543 4.21 -24.32 1.39
N SER A 544 2.88 -24.34 1.31
CA SER A 544 1.99 -24.39 2.47
C SER A 544 1.82 -25.80 3.04
N VAL A 545 2.88 -26.62 3.01
CA VAL A 545 2.93 -27.79 3.88
C VAL A 545 3.33 -27.26 5.26
N PRO A 546 2.46 -27.30 6.28
CA PRO A 546 2.93 -27.14 7.64
C PRO A 546 3.83 -28.35 7.88
N VAL A 547 5.14 -28.16 7.93
CA VAL A 547 6.00 -29.17 8.53
C VAL A 547 5.53 -29.26 9.98
N PRO A 548 4.99 -30.42 10.43
CA PRO A 548 4.59 -30.55 11.82
C PRO A 548 5.86 -30.35 12.64
N LEU A 549 5.88 -29.36 13.53
CA LEU A 549 6.90 -29.32 14.57
C LEU A 549 6.77 -30.63 15.35
N PRO A 550 7.79 -31.50 15.38
CA PRO A 550 7.81 -32.50 16.43
C PRO A 550 8.02 -31.70 17.73
N PHE A 551 7.19 -31.99 18.73
CA PHE A 551 7.22 -31.40 20.09
C PHE A 551 6.40 -30.11 20.32
N GLU A 552 5.11 -30.15 20.02
CA GLU A 552 4.10 -29.55 20.92
C GLU A 552 3.43 -30.69 21.71
N ASN A 553 4.03 -31.05 22.85
CA ASN A 553 3.35 -31.71 23.96
C ASN A 553 4.28 -31.75 25.19
N ARG A 554 4.25 -30.68 25.98
CA ARG A 554 4.16 -30.63 27.46
C ARG A 554 4.59 -29.27 27.99
#